data_AF-A0A2H5YNQ0-F1
#
_entry.id   AF-A0A2H5YNQ0-F1
#
_cell.length_a   1.000
_cell.length_b   1.000
_cell.length_c   1.000
_cell.angle_alpha   90.00
_cell.angle_beta   90.00
_cell.angle_gamma   90.00
#
_symmetry.space_group_name_H-M   'P 1'
#
loop_
_entity.id
_entity.type
_entity.pdbx_description
1 polymer ?
#
loop_
_entity_poly.entity_id
_entity_poly.type
_entity_poly.pdbx_seq_one_letter_code
_entity_poly.pdbx_strand_id
1 'polypeptide(L)'
;MVKEKALGLTALPRVREDALPEHTEYRDEGCDIHPHCLTCPLPRCRYDEPGGLRAILNAHRDQQIIALRLQGVGIEELARRFRVSRRTVFRALEKARQRPAAERR
;
A
#
# COMPACT_ATOMS: atom_id res chain seq x y z
N MET A 1 -1.63 -6.04 45.60
CA MET A 1 -2.52 -5.70 44.48
C MET A 1 -1.73 -5.76 43.17
N VAL A 2 -1.64 -6.93 42.55
CA VAL A 2 -1.42 -7.06 41.09
C VAL A 2 -2.16 -8.34 40.70
N LYS A 3 -3.32 -8.20 40.07
CA LYS A 3 -4.09 -9.33 39.53
C LYS A 3 -3.43 -9.74 38.22
N GLU A 4 -2.64 -10.82 38.24
CA GLU A 4 -2.27 -11.53 37.03
C GLU A 4 -3.53 -12.18 36.46
N LYS A 5 -4.07 -11.56 35.40
CA LYS A 5 -5.20 -12.08 34.65
C LYS A 5 -4.65 -13.20 33.77
N ALA A 6 -4.68 -14.43 34.28
CA ALA A 6 -4.48 -15.61 33.45
C ALA A 6 -5.43 -15.50 32.24
N LEU A 7 -4.88 -15.32 31.04
CA LEU A 7 -5.63 -15.56 29.82
C LEU A 7 -5.93 -17.05 29.81
N GLY A 8 -7.12 -17.41 30.31
CA GLY A 8 -7.64 -18.75 30.16
C GLY A 8 -7.66 -19.10 28.69
N LEU A 9 -6.94 -20.15 28.31
CA LEU A 9 -7.11 -20.82 27.03
C LEU A 9 -8.51 -21.43 27.03
N THR A 10 -9.50 -20.64 26.63
CA THR A 10 -10.84 -21.15 26.33
C THR A 10 -10.67 -22.25 25.29
N ALA A 11 -11.14 -23.46 25.58
CA ALA A 11 -11.06 -24.57 24.65
C ALA A 11 -11.73 -24.15 23.33
N LEU A 12 -10.94 -24.09 22.25
CA LEU A 12 -11.47 -23.82 20.92
C LEU A 12 -12.49 -24.93 20.58
N PRO A 13 -13.61 -24.59 19.94
CA PRO A 13 -14.60 -25.59 19.54
C PRO A 13 -13.94 -26.62 18.62
N ARG A 14 -14.22 -27.90 18.83
CA ARG A 14 -13.79 -28.96 17.91
C ARG A 14 -14.52 -28.77 16.58
N VAL A 15 -13.77 -28.36 15.56
CA VAL A 15 -14.21 -28.31 14.16
C VAL A 15 -13.76 -29.59 13.45
N ARG A 16 -14.49 -29.98 12.40
CA ARG A 16 -14.05 -31.05 11.51
C ARG A 16 -12.79 -30.58 10.78
N GLU A 17 -11.84 -31.48 10.58
CA GLU A 17 -10.57 -31.20 9.91
C GLU A 17 -10.80 -30.60 8.51
N ASP A 18 -11.74 -31.17 7.75
CA ASP A 18 -12.11 -30.70 6.39
C ASP A 18 -12.81 -29.34 6.33
N ALA A 19 -13.24 -28.79 7.48
CA ALA A 19 -13.78 -27.43 7.56
C ALA A 19 -12.68 -26.37 7.75
N LEU A 20 -11.42 -26.79 7.88
CA LEU A 20 -10.30 -25.89 8.07
C LEU A 20 -9.79 -25.32 6.72
N PRO A 21 -9.22 -24.10 6.72
CA PRO A 21 -8.71 -23.44 5.51
C PRO A 21 -7.69 -24.25 4.72
N GLU A 22 -6.91 -25.13 5.36
CA GLU A 22 -5.93 -26.01 4.72
C GLU A 22 -6.53 -26.98 3.69
N HIS A 23 -7.82 -27.27 3.79
CA HIS A 23 -8.55 -28.09 2.81
C HIS A 23 -9.33 -27.25 1.78
N THR A 24 -9.18 -25.92 1.83
CA THR A 24 -9.76 -25.01 0.84
C THR A 24 -8.82 -24.85 -0.34
N GLU A 25 -9.30 -25.15 -1.54
CA GLU A 25 -8.59 -24.81 -2.78
C GLU A 25 -8.67 -23.31 -3.03
N TYR A 26 -7.60 -22.58 -2.70
CA TYR A 26 -7.47 -21.17 -3.05
C TYR A 26 -6.99 -21.03 -4.50
N ARG A 27 -7.92 -20.75 -5.40
CA ARG A 27 -7.61 -20.50 -6.82
C ARG A 27 -7.09 -19.09 -7.00
N ASP A 28 -6.00 -18.95 -7.75
CA ASP A 28 -5.46 -17.65 -8.12
C ASP A 28 -6.21 -17.08 -9.33
N GLU A 29 -7.32 -16.39 -9.06
CA GLU A 29 -8.13 -15.72 -10.07
C GLU A 29 -7.72 -14.26 -10.30
N GLY A 30 -6.76 -13.75 -9.51
CA GLY A 30 -6.28 -12.37 -9.63
C GLY A 30 -7.36 -11.31 -9.47
N CYS A 31 -7.28 -10.26 -10.29
CA CYS A 31 -8.25 -9.18 -10.37
C CYS A 31 -8.28 -8.55 -11.78
N ASP A 32 -9.05 -7.48 -11.94
CA ASP A 32 -9.15 -6.67 -13.17
C ASP A 32 -7.82 -6.05 -13.65
N ILE A 33 -6.80 -6.01 -12.78
CA ILE A 33 -5.47 -5.46 -13.10
C ILE A 33 -4.51 -6.55 -13.58
N HIS A 34 -4.54 -7.71 -12.94
CA HIS A 34 -3.61 -8.79 -13.23
C HIS A 34 -4.30 -10.13 -12.95
N PRO A 35 -4.23 -11.11 -13.86
CA PRO A 35 -4.99 -12.37 -13.74
C PRO A 35 -4.50 -13.27 -12.61
N HIS A 36 -3.27 -13.08 -12.11
CA HIS A 36 -2.69 -13.89 -11.04
C HIS A 36 -2.08 -12.98 -9.95
N CYS A 37 -2.50 -13.14 -8.71
CA CYS A 37 -2.02 -12.40 -7.54
C CYS A 37 -0.53 -12.64 -7.29
N LEU A 38 -0.06 -13.89 -7.46
CA LEU A 38 1.32 -14.26 -7.13
C LEU A 38 2.37 -13.71 -8.10
N THR A 39 1.94 -13.25 -9.28
CA THR A 39 2.83 -12.64 -10.28
C THR A 39 2.43 -11.20 -10.59
N CYS A 40 1.61 -10.59 -9.74
CA CYS A 40 1.13 -9.22 -9.95
C CYS A 40 2.30 -8.22 -9.84
N PRO A 41 2.49 -7.31 -10.81
CA PRO A 41 3.59 -6.35 -10.80
C PRO A 41 3.37 -5.17 -9.84
N LEU A 42 2.22 -5.09 -9.18
CA LEU A 42 1.93 -4.00 -8.24
C LEU A 42 2.81 -4.13 -6.99
N PRO A 43 3.34 -3.01 -6.46
CA PRO A 43 4.13 -3.03 -5.23
C PRO A 43 3.30 -3.40 -3.99
N ARG A 44 1.98 -3.24 -4.07
CA ARG A 44 1.00 -3.63 -3.05
C ARG A 44 -0.32 -4.00 -3.71
N CYS A 45 -1.08 -4.92 -3.12
CA CYS A 45 -2.40 -5.28 -3.62
C CYS A 45 -3.37 -4.08 -3.58
N ARG A 46 -4.21 -3.95 -4.61
CA ARG A 46 -5.26 -2.91 -4.69
C ARG A 46 -6.29 -3.01 -3.56
N TYR A 47 -6.47 -4.19 -2.98
CA TYR A 47 -7.43 -4.43 -1.89
C TYR A 47 -6.84 -4.11 -0.52
N ASP A 48 -5.51 -4.12 -0.40
CA ASP A 48 -4.80 -3.82 0.85
C ASP A 48 -4.45 -2.33 1.00
N GLU A 49 -4.43 -1.58 -0.11
CA GLU A 49 -4.11 -0.15 -0.09
C GLU A 49 -5.38 0.70 0.12
N PRO A 50 -5.42 1.55 1.17
CA PRO A 50 -6.48 2.53 1.32
C PRO A 50 -6.57 3.48 0.11
N GLY A 51 -7.68 3.43 -0.62
CA GLY A 51 -7.86 4.16 -1.88
C GLY A 51 -7.41 3.40 -3.14
N GLY A 52 -7.00 2.14 -2.97
CA GLY A 52 -6.77 1.15 -4.02
C GLY A 52 -5.76 1.56 -5.09
N LEU A 53 -5.98 1.11 -6.33
CA LEU A 53 -5.05 1.33 -7.45
C LEU A 53 -4.71 2.81 -7.64
N ARG A 54 -5.69 3.71 -7.49
CA ARG A 54 -5.45 5.15 -7.67
C ARG A 54 -4.47 5.70 -6.63
N ALA A 55 -4.55 5.24 -5.38
CA ALA A 55 -3.61 5.63 -4.35
C ALA A 55 -2.20 5.15 -4.69
N ILE A 56 -2.05 3.90 -5.14
CA ILE A 56 -0.78 3.30 -5.56
C ILE A 56 -0.14 4.12 -6.70
N LEU A 57 -0.90 4.40 -7.76
CA LEU A 57 -0.41 5.17 -8.91
C LEU A 57 -0.02 6.60 -8.53
N ASN A 58 -0.82 7.25 -7.69
CA ASN A 58 -0.51 8.59 -7.20
C ASN A 58 0.76 8.61 -6.36
N ALA A 59 0.94 7.62 -5.48
CA ALA A 59 2.13 7.50 -4.65
C ALA A 59 3.38 7.30 -5.52
N HIS A 60 3.33 6.41 -6.51
CA HIS A 60 4.42 6.18 -7.45
C HIS A 60 4.78 7.45 -8.24
N ARG A 61 3.78 8.19 -8.73
CA ARG A 61 4.00 9.47 -9.41
C ARG A 61 4.59 10.53 -8.47
N ASP A 62 4.07 10.64 -7.25
CA ASP A 62 4.56 11.60 -6.25
C ASP A 62 6.04 11.30 -5.89
N GLN A 63 6.42 10.02 -5.75
CA GLN A 63 7.81 9.59 -5.56
C GLN A 63 8.71 10.04 -6.72
N GLN A 64 8.28 9.87 -7.98
CA GLN A 64 9.04 10.34 -9.13
C GLN A 64 9.18 11.87 -9.16
N ILE A 65 8.12 12.61 -8.80
CA ILE A 65 8.16 14.08 -8.68
C ILE A 65 9.21 14.50 -7.64
N ILE A 66 9.23 13.83 -6.47
CA ILE A 66 10.20 14.11 -5.41
C ILE A 66 11.62 13.81 -5.88
N ALA A 67 11.84 12.65 -6.49
CA ALA A 67 13.16 12.25 -6.99
C ALA A 67 13.73 13.25 -8.01
N LEU A 68 12.92 13.66 -8.99
CA LEU A 68 13.32 14.67 -9.97
C LEU A 68 13.53 16.05 -9.33
N ARG A 69 12.74 16.40 -8.30
CA ARG A 69 12.93 17.65 -7.57
C ARG A 69 14.25 17.68 -6.81
N LEU A 70 14.69 16.54 -6.27
CA LEU A 70 16.00 16.39 -5.61
C LEU A 70 17.15 16.52 -6.62
N GLN A 71 16.93 16.15 -7.87
CA GLN A 71 17.87 16.38 -8.98
C GLN A 71 17.87 17.83 -9.50
N GLY A 72 17.09 18.74 -8.90
CA GLY A 72 17.07 20.16 -9.26
C GLY A 72 16.05 20.54 -10.34
N VAL A 73 15.19 19.62 -10.78
CA VAL A 73 14.16 19.94 -11.79
C VAL A 73 13.15 20.96 -11.23
N GLY A 74 12.88 22.00 -12.02
CA GLY A 74 11.96 23.08 -11.65
C GLY A 74 10.49 22.66 -11.57
N ILE A 75 9.70 23.39 -10.78
CA ILE A 75 8.29 23.06 -10.49
C ILE A 75 7.41 23.11 -11.74
N GLU A 76 7.61 24.13 -12.60
CA GLU A 76 6.86 24.26 -13.85
C GLU A 76 7.15 23.10 -14.80
N GLU A 77 8.41 22.66 -14.85
CA GLU A 77 8.81 21.53 -15.68
C GLU A 77 8.21 20.21 -15.17
N LEU A 78 8.18 20.00 -13.85
CA LEU A 78 7.51 18.86 -13.24
C LEU A 78 6.01 18.86 -13.54
N ALA A 79 5.34 20.01 -13.40
CA ALA A 79 3.92 20.16 -13.72
C ALA A 79 3.62 19.79 -15.18
N ARG A 80 4.43 20.29 -16.12
CA ARG A 80 4.33 19.98 -17.55
C ARG A 80 4.59 18.50 -17.83
N ARG A 81 5.68 17.94 -17.32
CA ARG A 81 6.11 16.55 -17.56
C ARG A 81 5.08 15.53 -17.07
N PHE A 82 4.51 15.75 -15.89
CA PHE A 82 3.50 14.86 -15.30
C PHE A 82 2.05 15.25 -15.66
N ARG A 83 1.85 16.27 -16.51
CA ARG A 83 0.54 16.80 -16.92
C ARG A 83 -0.38 17.12 -15.74
N VAL A 84 0.17 17.77 -14.71
CA VAL A 84 -0.53 18.07 -13.47
C VAL A 84 -0.42 19.55 -13.12
N SER A 85 -1.33 20.03 -12.27
CA SER A 85 -1.25 21.39 -11.78
C SER A 85 -0.02 21.61 -10.87
N ARG A 86 0.46 22.85 -10.81
CA ARG A 86 1.52 23.26 -9.86
C ARG A 86 1.14 22.91 -8.41
N ARG A 87 -0.14 23.09 -8.05
CA ARG A 87 -0.69 22.73 -6.72
C ARG A 87 -0.46 21.24 -6.40
N THR A 88 -0.57 20.37 -7.40
CA THR A 88 -0.35 18.93 -7.23
C THR A 88 1.11 18.62 -6.94
N VAL A 89 2.04 19.29 -7.63
CA VAL A 89 3.48 19.19 -7.36
C VAL A 89 3.80 19.67 -5.94
N PHE A 90 3.29 20.84 -5.55
CA PHE A 90 3.50 21.35 -4.18
C PHE A 90 2.95 20.41 -3.12
N ARG A 91 1.76 19.84 -3.31
CA ARG A 91 1.18 18.86 -2.37
C ARG A 91 2.03 17.60 -2.25
N ALA A 92 2.57 17.08 -3.35
CA ALA A 92 3.45 15.91 -3.32
C ALA A 92 4.72 16.19 -2.49
N LEU A 93 5.34 17.37 -2.72
CA LEU A 93 6.51 17.80 -1.96
C LEU A 93 6.19 18.06 -0.48
N GLU A 94 5.01 18.61 -0.18
CA GLU A 94 4.57 18.85 1.19
C GLU A 94 4.35 17.54 1.95
N LYS A 95 3.65 16.58 1.35
CA LYS A 95 3.48 15.23 1.93
C LYS A 95 4.82 14.57 2.21
N ALA A 96 5.80 14.73 1.32
CA ALA A 96 7.15 14.21 1.51
C ALA A 96 7.85 14.81 2.74
N ARG A 97 7.64 16.11 2.99
CA ARG A 97 8.17 16.78 4.19
C ARG A 97 7.49 16.32 5.48
N GLN A 98 6.18 16.05 5.42
CA GLN A 98 5.39 15.62 6.57
C GLN A 98 5.64 14.15 6.96
N ARG A 99 6.15 13.33 6.04
CA ARG A 99 6.45 11.92 6.31
C ARG A 99 7.72 11.80 7.16
N PRO A 100 7.65 11.22 8.37
CA PRO A 100 8.79 11.15 9.28
C PRO A 100 9.94 10.32 8.70
N ALA A 101 11.17 10.64 9.11
CA ALA A 101 12.39 10.02 8.59
C ALA A 101 12.45 8.50 8.75
N ALA A 102 11.78 7.97 9.77
CA ALA A 102 11.77 6.55 10.12
C ALA A 102 10.99 5.66 9.12
N GLU A 103 10.07 6.24 8.33
CA GLU A 103 9.23 5.51 7.37
C GLU A 103 9.77 5.54 5.93
N ARG A 104 10.97 6.12 5.72
CA ARG A 104 11.63 6.18 4.41
C ARG A 104 12.42 4.90 4.12
N ARG A 105 11.78 3.73 4.26
CA ARG A 105 12.33 2.42 3.86
C ARG A 105 11.80 2.01 2.49
#